data_AF-A0A6P5SIH2-F1
#
_entry.id   AF-A0A6P5SIH2-F1
#
_cell.length_a   1.000
_cell.length_b   1.000
_cell.length_c   1.000
_cell.angle_alpha   90.00
_cell.angle_beta   90.00
_cell.angle_gamma   90.00
#
_symmetry.space_group_name_H-M   'P 1'
#
loop_
_entity.id
_entity.type
_entity.pdbx_description
1 polymer ?
#
loop_
_entity_poly.entity_id
_entity_poly.type
_entity_poly.pdbx_seq_one_letter_code
_entity_poly.pdbx_strand_id
1 'polypeptide(L)'
;MKIEPYFVLFLDCSEEEMKRRLLNRNQGRVDDNINTIQKRLKVYFECTLPVINYYSAKGKVRKIDAERSPEEVFEAIKDVFFELKEKHGETADARSLSR
;
A
#
# COMPACT_ATOMS: atom_id res chain seq x y z
N MET A 1 21.34 18.20 3.07
CA MET A 1 20.78 17.09 3.86
C MET A 1 19.94 16.23 2.93
N LYS A 2 20.33 14.99 2.62
CA LYS A 2 19.50 14.07 1.82
C LYS A 2 18.63 13.29 2.80
N ILE A 3 17.31 13.50 2.74
CA ILE A 3 16.34 12.70 3.48
C ILE A 3 16.02 11.49 2.61
N GLU A 4 16.19 10.29 3.16
CA GLU A 4 15.86 9.04 2.47
C GLU A 4 14.95 8.20 3.37
N PRO A 5 13.86 7.62 2.85
CA PRO A 5 13.00 6.75 3.64
C PRO A 5 13.78 5.50 4.08
N TYR A 6 13.43 5.00 5.27
CA TYR A 6 13.93 3.71 5.75
C TYR A 6 13.39 2.57 4.87
N PHE A 7 12.11 2.62 4.53
CA PHE A 7 11.46 1.74 3.56
C PHE A 7 10.26 2.44 2.91
N VAL A 8 9.73 1.84 1.85
CA VAL A 8 8.51 2.25 1.14
C VAL A 8 7.51 1.12 1.21
N LEU A 9 6.36 1.36 1.82
CA LEU A 9 5.24 0.43 1.82
C LEU A 9 4.48 0.56 0.49
N PHE A 10 4.34 -0.52 -0.25
CA PHE A 10 3.64 -0.54 -1.54
C PHE A 10 2.47 -1.53 -1.49
N LEU A 11 1.26 -0.98 -1.58
CA LEU A 11 0.03 -1.75 -1.68
C LEU A 11 -0.23 -2.07 -3.16
N ASP A 12 0.11 -3.29 -3.56
CA ASP A 12 -0.01 -3.73 -4.94
C ASP A 12 -1.41 -4.29 -5.20
N CYS A 13 -2.03 -3.79 -6.25
CA CYS A 13 -3.38 -4.15 -6.64
C CYS A 13 -3.43 -4.06 -8.16
N SER A 14 -4.01 -5.07 -8.83
CA SER A 14 -4.13 -5.02 -10.28
C SER A 14 -5.02 -3.87 -10.72
N GLU A 15 -4.76 -3.36 -11.93
CA GLU A 15 -5.59 -2.32 -12.54
C GLU A 15 -7.07 -2.74 -12.61
N GLU A 16 -7.32 -4.02 -12.92
CA GLU A 16 -8.66 -4.57 -13.03
C GLU A 16 -9.39 -4.60 -11.68
N GLU A 17 -8.70 -5.00 -10.61
CA GLU A 17 -9.28 -4.98 -9.26
C GLU A 17 -9.51 -3.54 -8.77
N MET A 18 -8.58 -2.63 -9.04
CA MET A 18 -8.75 -1.21 -8.72
C MET A 18 -9.97 -0.61 -9.45
N LYS A 19 -10.13 -0.87 -10.75
CA LYS A 19 -11.32 -0.46 -11.52
C LYS A 19 -12.59 -1.04 -10.90
N ARG A 20 -12.62 -2.36 -10.66
CA ARG A 20 -13.77 -3.05 -10.07
C ARG A 20 -14.19 -2.42 -8.74
N ARG A 21 -13.23 -2.18 -7.84
CA ARG A 21 -13.49 -1.54 -6.53
C ARG A 21 -13.98 -0.10 -6.68
N LEU A 22 -13.40 0.68 -7.60
CA LEU A 22 -13.79 2.08 -7.81
C LEU A 22 -15.19 2.20 -8.42
N LEU A 23 -15.58 1.31 -9.32
CA LEU A 23 -16.92 1.27 -9.92
C LEU A 23 -17.99 0.82 -8.92
N ASN A 24 -17.64 -0.05 -7.98
CA ASN A 24 -18.57 -0.54 -6.96
C ASN A 24 -18.79 0.45 -5.80
N ARG A 25 -18.02 1.55 -5.72
CA ARG A 25 -18.13 2.56 -4.66
C ARG A 25 -19.34 3.50 -4.81
N ASN A 26 -20.37 3.14 -5.58
CA ASN A 26 -21.59 3.90 -5.94
C ASN A 26 -22.34 4.56 -4.75
N GLN A 27 -21.75 5.58 -4.13
CA GLN A 27 -22.34 6.45 -3.11
C GLN A 27 -22.97 7.70 -3.79
N GLY A 28 -23.87 7.48 -4.75
CA GLY A 28 -24.78 8.52 -5.23
C GLY A 28 -24.25 9.53 -6.26
N ARG A 29 -23.24 9.18 -7.09
CA ARG A 29 -22.89 9.97 -8.28
C ARG A 29 -23.22 9.19 -9.55
N VAL A 30 -24.28 9.64 -10.23
CA VAL A 30 -24.72 9.13 -11.55
C VAL A 30 -23.65 9.37 -12.64
N ASP A 31 -22.68 10.25 -12.37
CA ASP A 31 -21.61 10.65 -13.30
C ASP A 31 -20.19 10.13 -12.93
N ASP A 32 -20.07 9.03 -12.19
CA ASP A 32 -18.77 8.37 -11.97
C ASP A 32 -18.24 7.79 -13.30
N ASN A 33 -17.63 8.70 -14.07
CA ASN A 33 -17.12 8.53 -15.41
C ASN A 33 -15.92 7.58 -15.38
N ILE A 34 -16.08 6.39 -15.97
CA ILE A 34 -15.01 5.44 -16.31
C ILE A 34 -13.77 6.17 -16.85
N ASN A 35 -13.97 7.22 -17.66
CA ASN A 35 -12.93 8.09 -18.19
C ASN A 35 -12.06 8.76 -17.11
N THR A 36 -12.67 9.21 -16.00
CA THR A 36 -11.96 9.81 -14.86
C THR A 36 -11.17 8.77 -14.09
N ILE A 37 -11.74 7.57 -13.88
CA ILE A 37 -11.03 6.45 -13.23
C ILE A 37 -9.81 6.05 -14.07
N GLN A 38 -9.97 5.90 -15.39
CA GLN A 38 -8.89 5.59 -16.31
C GLN A 38 -7.79 6.66 -16.30
N LYS A 39 -8.16 7.96 -16.34
CA LYS A 39 -7.18 9.06 -16.25
C LYS A 39 -6.40 9.01 -14.94
N ARG A 40 -7.07 8.78 -13.81
CA ARG A 40 -6.42 8.66 -12.49
C ARG A 40 -5.46 7.47 -12.42
N LEU A 41 -5.88 6.31 -12.93
CA LEU A 41 -5.04 5.12 -12.99
C LEU A 41 -3.83 5.32 -13.90
N LYS A 42 -4.01 5.94 -15.06
CA LYS A 42 -2.92 6.29 -15.97
C LYS A 42 -1.87 7.17 -15.28
N VAL A 43 -2.29 8.28 -14.67
CA VAL A 43 -1.39 9.19 -13.93
C VAL A 43 -0.71 8.44 -12.77
N TYR A 44 -1.44 7.59 -12.06
CA TYR A 44 -0.87 6.77 -11.00
C TYR A 44 0.25 5.88 -11.51
N PHE A 45 0.07 5.16 -12.63
CA PHE A 45 1.12 4.30 -13.17
C PHE A 45 2.32 5.11 -13.71
N GLU A 46 2.05 6.21 -14.40
CA GLU A 46 3.10 7.09 -14.95
C GLU A 46 3.96 7.74 -13.86
N CYS A 47 3.36 8.13 -12.73
CA CYS A 47 4.07 8.83 -11.67
C CYS A 47 4.57 7.92 -10.54
N THR A 48 3.80 6.90 -10.16
CA THR A 48 4.10 6.06 -8.99
C THR A 48 5.05 4.92 -9.33
N LEU A 49 4.88 4.23 -10.47
CA LEU A 49 5.75 3.09 -10.81
C LEU A 49 7.23 3.47 -10.92
N PRO A 50 7.63 4.63 -11.49
CA PRO A 50 9.03 5.03 -11.48
C PRO A 50 9.60 5.19 -10.06
N VAL A 51 8.80 5.70 -9.12
CA VAL A 51 9.18 5.85 -7.71
C VAL A 51 9.34 4.47 -7.05
N ILE A 52 8.40 3.56 -7.28
CA ILE A 52 8.48 2.18 -6.76
C ILE A 52 9.69 1.46 -7.35
N ASN A 53 9.94 1.55 -8.66
CA ASN A 53 11.10 0.95 -9.31
C ASN A 53 12.41 1.49 -8.75
N TYR A 54 12.51 2.81 -8.55
CA TYR A 54 13.67 3.45 -7.95
C TYR A 54 13.97 2.93 -6.54
N TYR A 55 12.96 2.81 -5.67
CA TYR A 55 13.18 2.30 -4.31
C TYR A 55 13.28 0.76 -4.26
N SER A 56 12.69 0.06 -5.21
CA SER A 56 12.80 -1.40 -5.35
C SER A 56 14.23 -1.80 -5.72
N ALA A 57 14.85 -1.09 -6.67
CA ALA A 57 16.26 -1.25 -7.02
C ALA A 57 17.21 -1.01 -5.84
N LYS A 58 16.76 -0.29 -4.81
CA LYS A 58 17.49 -0.05 -3.56
C LYS A 58 17.15 -1.04 -2.43
N GLY A 59 16.30 -2.03 -2.67
CA GLY A 59 15.85 -3.00 -1.66
C GLY A 59 14.94 -2.40 -0.58
N LYS A 60 14.39 -1.20 -0.81
CA LYS A 60 13.61 -0.44 0.17
C LYS A 60 12.10 -0.65 0.09
N VAL A 61 11.60 -1.33 -0.94
CA VAL A 61 10.16 -1.57 -1.08
C VAL A 61 9.73 -2.78 -0.23
N ARG A 62 8.61 -2.63 0.49
CA ARG A 62 7.85 -3.70 1.14
C ARG A 62 6.50 -3.77 0.45
N LYS A 63 6.32 -4.83 -0.34
CA LYS A 63 5.14 -5.02 -1.19
C LYS A 63 4.10 -5.86 -0.43
N ILE A 64 2.87 -5.40 -0.41
CA ILE A 64 1.72 -6.09 0.18
C ILE A 64 0.67 -6.26 -0.91
N ASP A 65 0.14 -7.47 -1.03
CA ASP A 65 -1.00 -7.76 -1.89
C ASP A 65 -2.26 -7.11 -1.30
N ALA A 66 -2.77 -6.09 -1.98
CA ALA A 66 -3.94 -5.31 -1.59
C ALA A 66 -5.23 -5.78 -2.27
N GLU A 67 -5.22 -6.90 -3.00
CA GLU A 67 -6.44 -7.54 -3.54
C GLU A 67 -7.21 -8.34 -2.49
N ARG A 68 -6.56 -8.67 -1.36
CA ARG A 68 -7.15 -9.34 -0.20
C ARG A 68 -8.15 -8.47 0.55
N SER A 69 -8.78 -9.04 1.59
CA SER A 69 -9.71 -8.29 2.44
C SER A 69 -8.97 -7.18 3.21
N PRO A 70 -9.65 -6.08 3.61
CA PRO A 70 -9.03 -5.03 4.42
C PRO A 70 -8.34 -5.53 5.68
N GLU A 71 -8.92 -6.54 6.34
CA GLU A 71 -8.39 -7.17 7.55
C GLU A 71 -7.10 -7.93 7.25
N GLU A 72 -7.07 -8.72 6.18
CA GLU A 72 -5.88 -9.45 5.76
C GLU A 72 -4.74 -8.50 5.36
N VAL A 73 -5.06 -7.42 4.65
CA VAL A 73 -4.08 -6.39 4.28
C VAL A 73 -3.55 -5.69 5.53
N PHE A 74 -4.41 -5.39 6.50
CA PHE A 74 -4.00 -4.74 7.74
C PHE A 74 -3.05 -5.61 8.57
N GLU A 75 -3.34 -6.91 8.70
CA GLU A 75 -2.43 -7.83 9.38
C GLU A 75 -1.09 -7.96 8.65
N ALA A 76 -1.09 -8.04 7.31
CA ALA A 76 0.15 -8.02 6.52
C ALA A 76 0.96 -6.72 6.72
N ILE A 77 0.31 -5.57 6.89
CA ILE A 77 0.99 -4.31 7.22
C ILE A 77 1.61 -4.39 8.61
N LYS A 78 0.88 -4.91 9.61
CA LYS A 78 1.41 -5.07 10.97
C LYS A 78 2.65 -5.95 10.99
N ASP A 79 2.66 -7.05 10.26
CA ASP A 79 3.81 -7.94 10.16
C ASP A 79 5.06 -7.20 9.63
N VAL A 80 4.89 -6.38 8.59
CA VAL A 80 5.98 -5.54 8.07
C VAL A 80 6.53 -4.62 9.17
N PHE A 81 5.67 -3.92 9.92
CA PHE A 81 6.13 -3.02 10.98
C PHE A 81 6.72 -3.76 12.19
N PHE A 82 6.24 -4.96 12.51
CA PHE A 82 6.78 -5.79 13.58
C PHE A 82 8.20 -6.25 13.25
N GLU A 83 8.45 -6.74 12.03
CA GLU A 83 9.79 -7.09 11.56
C GLU A 83 10.76 -5.91 11.62
N LEU A 84 10.28 -4.69 11.36
CA LEU A 84 11.11 -3.49 11.47
C LEU A 84 11.46 -3.16 12.92
N LYS A 85 10.52 -3.39 13.84
CA LYS A 85 10.73 -3.15 15.27
C LYS A 85 11.77 -4.11 15.85
N GLU A 86 11.68 -5.40 15.50
CA GLU A 86 12.65 -6.42 15.90
C GLU A 86 14.06 -6.13 15.35
N LYS A 87 14.17 -5.65 14.10
CA LYS A 87 15.47 -5.28 13.49
C LYS A 87 16.16 -4.07 14.13
N HIS A 88 15.43 -3.20 14.83
CA HIS A 88 16.00 -2.02 15.51
C HIS A 88 16.13 -2.17 17.03
N GLY A 89 15.88 -3.38 17.56
CA GLY A 89 16.14 -3.66 18.98
C GLY A 89 15.16 -2.98 19.95
N GLU A 90 14.04 -2.45 19.47
CA GLU A 90 12.93 -2.09 20.34
C GLU A 90 12.10 -3.35 20.60
N THR A 91 12.51 -4.20 21.53
CA THR A 91 11.62 -5.25 22.04
C THR A 91 10.31 -4.61 22.50
N ALA A 92 9.21 -4.82 21.76
CA ALA A 92 7.90 -4.53 22.30
C ALA A 92 7.70 -5.48 23.48
N ASP A 93 7.51 -4.94 24.68
CA ASP A 93 6.95 -5.72 25.77
C ASP A 93 5.53 -6.16 25.38
N ALA A 94 5.46 -7.32 24.72
CA ALA A 94 4.23 -8.00 24.35
C ALA A 94 3.52 -8.62 25.57
N ARG A 95 3.85 -8.19 26.81
CA ARG A 95 3.09 -8.55 28.03
C ARG A 95 2.23 -7.43 28.60
N SER A 96 2.08 -6.28 27.95
CA SER A 96 1.22 -5.19 28.46
C SER A 96 -0.17 -5.08 27.81
N LEU A 97 -0.51 -5.96 26.86
CA LEU A 97 -1.89 -6.16 26.42
C LEU A 97 -2.39 -7.55 26.86
N SER A 98 -2.36 -7.79 28.16
CA SER A 98 -3.11 -8.89 28.79
C SER A 98 -4.23 -8.31 29.64
N ARG A 99 -5.45 -8.26 29.10
CA ARG A 99 -6.74 -8.37 29.80
C ARG A 99 -7.91 -8.30 28.83
#